data_AF-W6PUR3-F1
#
_entry.id   AF-W6PUR3-F1
#
_cell.length_a   1.000
_cell.length_b   1.000
_cell.length_c   1.000
_cell.angle_alpha   90.00
_cell.angle_beta   90.00
_cell.angle_gamma   90.00
#
_symmetry.space_group_name_H-M   'P 1'
#
loop_
_entity.id
_entity.type
_entity.pdbx_description
1 polymer ?
#
loop_
_entity_poly.entity_id
_entity_poly.type
_entity_poly.pdbx_seq_one_letter_code
_entity_poly.pdbx_strand_id
1 'polypeptide(L)'
;MNDSWESGDFWILYAALHSFAFDGIYWQKIDSRFFGPTESIEDAWKERLDLLDEGQKDEMELLLDRKLQEMNTRVLSWDPDAYTLAFHQQSKSQEEKANEEKGKREEQTEEHS
;
A
#
# COMPACT_ATOMS: atom_id res chain seq x y z
N MET A 1 -23.53 10.55 25.55
CA MET A 1 -22.38 10.64 24.61
C MET A 1 -21.56 9.36 24.64
N ASN A 2 -21.19 8.83 25.82
CA ASN A 2 -20.50 7.52 25.93
C ASN A 2 -21.29 6.35 25.32
N ASP A 3 -22.62 6.34 25.47
CA ASP A 3 -23.47 5.24 24.96
C ASP A 3 -23.41 5.08 23.42
N SER A 4 -23.13 6.16 22.69
CA SER A 4 -22.98 6.14 21.22
C SER A 4 -21.61 5.58 20.78
N TRP A 5 -20.61 5.69 21.65
CA TRP A 5 -19.28 5.11 21.43
C TRP A 5 -19.26 3.62 21.76
N GLU A 6 -20.00 3.20 22.80
CA GLU A 6 -20.16 1.80 23.15
C GLU A 6 -21.06 1.04 22.17
N SER A 7 -22.14 1.66 21.68
CA SER A 7 -23.00 1.06 20.64
C SER A 7 -22.35 1.06 19.25
N GLY A 8 -21.37 1.94 19.02
CA GLY A 8 -20.60 2.02 17.78
C GLY A 8 -21.26 2.80 16.64
N ASP A 9 -22.43 3.40 16.85
CA ASP A 9 -23.09 4.26 15.85
C ASP A 9 -22.26 5.50 15.52
N PHE A 10 -21.49 6.00 16.48
CA PHE A 10 -20.51 7.05 16.27
C PHE A 10 -19.49 6.68 15.18
N TRP A 11 -18.99 5.44 15.19
CA TRP A 11 -17.97 4.98 14.24
C TRP A 11 -18.52 4.89 12.81
N ILE A 12 -19.80 4.54 12.65
CA ILE A 12 -20.46 4.53 11.33
C ILE A 12 -20.52 5.94 10.75
N LEU A 13 -20.97 6.92 11.53
CA LEU A 13 -21.04 8.31 11.11
C LEU A 13 -19.63 8.86 10.82
N TYR A 14 -18.66 8.55 11.66
CA TYR A 14 -17.30 9.02 11.48
C TYR A 14 -16.65 8.43 10.21
N ALA A 15 -16.81 7.13 9.97
CA ALA A 15 -16.30 6.48 8.76
C ALA A 15 -16.94 7.04 7.48
N ALA A 16 -18.22 7.40 7.52
CA ALA A 16 -18.91 8.02 6.38
C ALA A 16 -18.41 9.46 6.09
N LEU A 17 -18.03 10.22 7.12
CA LEU A 17 -17.51 11.59 6.97
C LEU A 17 -16.02 11.63 6.62
N HIS A 18 -15.23 10.64 7.03
CA HIS A 18 -13.78 10.65 6.94
C HIS A 18 -13.24 9.45 6.17
N SER A 19 -13.12 9.62 4.84
CA SER A 19 -12.65 8.56 3.93
C SER A 19 -11.26 8.02 4.27
N PHE A 20 -10.36 8.83 4.82
CA PHE A 20 -9.00 8.39 5.19
C PHE A 20 -8.99 7.37 6.34
N ALA A 21 -9.99 7.41 7.22
CA ALA A 21 -10.09 6.55 8.40
C ALA A 21 -11.08 5.40 8.17
N PHE A 22 -11.78 5.40 7.04
CA PHE A 22 -12.85 4.45 6.74
C PHE A 22 -12.38 3.01 6.88
N ASP A 23 -11.30 2.64 6.22
CA ASP A 23 -10.84 1.24 6.16
C ASP A 23 -10.53 0.68 7.56
N GLY A 24 -9.72 1.40 8.34
CA GLY A 24 -9.39 0.99 9.70
C GLY A 24 -10.61 0.93 10.62
N ILE A 25 -11.54 1.89 10.53
CA ILE A 25 -12.75 1.90 11.37
C ILE A 25 -13.72 0.79 10.96
N TYR A 26 -13.86 0.54 9.66
CA TYR A 26 -14.72 -0.50 9.12
C TYR A 26 -14.32 -1.85 9.73
N TRP A 27 -13.05 -2.24 9.58
CA TRP A 27 -12.59 -3.54 10.07
C TRP A 27 -12.57 -3.64 11.61
N GLN A 28 -12.20 -2.58 12.32
CA GLN A 28 -12.04 -2.64 13.78
C GLN A 28 -13.37 -2.52 14.54
N LYS A 29 -14.35 -1.78 14.01
CA LYS A 29 -15.55 -1.39 14.76
C LYS A 29 -16.86 -1.77 14.09
N ILE A 30 -16.90 -1.82 12.76
CA ILE A 30 -18.14 -2.01 12.01
C ILE A 30 -18.31 -3.47 11.61
N ASP A 31 -17.31 -4.09 10.95
CA ASP A 31 -17.38 -5.47 10.44
C ASP A 31 -17.78 -6.47 11.54
N SER A 32 -17.10 -6.39 12.70
CA SER A 32 -17.34 -7.30 13.81
C SER A 32 -18.74 -7.19 14.44
N ARG A 33 -19.41 -6.05 14.27
CA ARG A 33 -20.79 -5.83 14.74
C ARG A 33 -21.81 -6.53 13.84
N PHE A 34 -21.56 -6.61 12.54
CA PHE A 34 -22.49 -7.18 11.58
C PHE A 34 -22.22 -8.66 11.30
N PHE A 35 -20.96 -9.06 11.26
CA PHE A 35 -20.54 -10.40 10.88
C PHE A 35 -19.93 -11.22 12.03
N GLY A 36 -19.77 -10.60 13.20
CA GLY A 36 -19.19 -11.25 14.38
C GLY A 36 -17.66 -11.16 14.45
N PRO A 37 -17.05 -11.71 15.49
CA PRO A 37 -15.60 -11.65 15.67
C PRO A 37 -14.89 -12.38 14.54
N THR A 38 -13.91 -11.73 13.92
CA THR A 38 -13.08 -12.32 12.86
C THR A 38 -11.72 -12.72 13.43
N GLU A 39 -11.19 -13.88 13.03
CA GLU A 39 -9.91 -14.41 13.55
C GLU A 39 -8.71 -13.55 13.14
N SER A 40 -8.72 -13.07 11.90
CA SER A 40 -7.68 -12.22 11.31
C SER A 40 -8.33 -11.11 10.49
N ILE A 41 -8.05 -9.86 10.84
CA ILE A 41 -8.54 -8.70 10.09
C ILE A 41 -7.97 -8.69 8.66
N GLU A 42 -6.75 -9.18 8.48
CA GLU A 42 -6.08 -9.22 7.17
C GLU A 42 -6.70 -10.25 6.22
N ASP A 43 -7.36 -11.28 6.75
CA ASP A 43 -8.03 -12.31 5.96
C ASP A 43 -9.56 -12.17 5.95
N ALA A 44 -10.12 -11.35 6.84
CA ALA A 44 -11.56 -11.10 6.99
C ALA A 44 -12.26 -10.79 5.66
N TRP A 45 -11.62 -9.98 4.80
CA TRP A 45 -12.18 -9.59 3.51
C TRP A 45 -12.40 -10.78 2.57
N LYS A 46 -11.63 -11.86 2.67
CA LYS A 46 -11.82 -13.08 1.85
C LYS A 46 -13.12 -13.77 2.21
N GLU A 47 -13.42 -13.89 3.51
CA GLU A 47 -14.70 -14.44 3.96
C GLU A 47 -15.88 -13.54 3.57
N ARG A 48 -15.68 -12.21 3.54
CA ARG A 48 -16.73 -11.29 3.09
C ARG A 48 -16.97 -11.35 1.58
N LEU A 49 -15.94 -11.66 0.78
CA LEU A 49 -16.12 -11.87 -0.65
C LEU A 49 -17.04 -13.05 -0.98
N ASP A 50 -17.04 -14.09 -0.14
CA ASP A 50 -17.93 -15.23 -0.31
C ASP A 50 -19.41 -14.88 -0.09
N LEU A 51 -19.70 -13.75 0.56
CA LEU A 51 -21.07 -13.27 0.79
C LEU A 51 -21.66 -12.52 -0.40
N LEU A 52 -20.84 -12.10 -1.36
CA LEU A 52 -21.32 -11.40 -2.56
C LEU A 52 -21.99 -12.39 -3.51
N ASP A 53 -23.11 -11.98 -4.10
CA ASP A 53 -23.70 -12.72 -5.22
C ASP A 53 -22.85 -12.62 -6.49
N GLU A 54 -23.14 -13.47 -7.49
CA GLU A 54 -22.37 -13.50 -8.74
C GLU A 54 -22.39 -12.16 -9.48
N GLY A 55 -23.53 -11.46 -9.52
CA GLY A 55 -23.64 -10.14 -10.15
C GLY A 55 -22.88 -9.05 -9.40
N GLN A 56 -22.87 -9.10 -8.08
CA GLN A 56 -22.07 -8.20 -7.24
C GLN A 56 -20.56 -8.44 -7.44
N LYS A 57 -20.14 -9.70 -7.63
CA LYS A 57 -18.76 -10.05 -7.96
C LYS A 57 -18.38 -9.51 -9.34
N ASP A 58 -19.24 -9.66 -10.34
CA ASP A 58 -19.02 -9.12 -11.69
C ASP A 58 -18.88 -7.58 -11.67
N GLU A 59 -19.74 -6.89 -10.92
CA GLU A 59 -19.64 -5.43 -10.75
C GLU A 59 -18.34 -5.01 -10.05
N MET A 60 -17.93 -5.74 -9.01
CA MET A 60 -16.67 -5.51 -8.34
C MET A 60 -15.48 -5.71 -9.29
N GLU A 61 -15.50 -6.76 -10.12
CA GLU A 61 -14.44 -7.07 -11.08
C GLU A 61 -14.30 -5.95 -12.12
N LEU A 62 -15.42 -5.41 -12.62
CA LEU A 62 -15.43 -4.23 -13.49
C LEU A 62 -14.79 -2.99 -12.83
N LEU A 63 -15.08 -2.78 -11.53
CA LEU A 63 -14.48 -1.68 -10.77
C LEU A 63 -12.96 -1.88 -10.60
N LEU A 64 -12.52 -3.10 -10.34
CA LEU A 64 -11.10 -3.45 -10.22
C LEU A 64 -10.37 -3.23 -11.54
N ASP A 65 -10.93 -3.68 -12.66
CA ASP A 65 -10.36 -3.48 -13.99
C ASP A 65 -10.17 -1.98 -14.28
N ARG A 66 -11.21 -1.18 -14.04
CA ARG A 66 -11.13 0.27 -14.20
C ARG A 66 -10.03 0.88 -13.31
N LYS A 67 -9.95 0.45 -12.05
CA LYS A 67 -8.93 0.94 -11.10
C LYS A 67 -7.52 0.54 -11.51
N LEU A 68 -7.34 -0.66 -12.06
CA LEU A 68 -6.06 -1.12 -12.59
C LEU A 68 -5.62 -0.27 -13.79
N GLN A 69 -6.55 0.05 -14.70
CA GLN A 69 -6.27 0.96 -15.82
C GLN A 69 -5.93 2.39 -15.35
N GLU A 70 -6.65 2.90 -14.37
CA GLU A 70 -6.33 4.19 -13.74
C GLU A 70 -4.94 4.16 -13.09
N MET A 71 -4.58 3.08 -12.40
CA MET A 71 -3.27 2.92 -11.76
C MET A 71 -2.11 2.98 -12.77
N ASN A 72 -2.26 2.38 -13.95
CA ASN A 72 -1.23 2.39 -15.00
C ASN A 72 -0.93 3.80 -15.54
N THR A 73 -1.90 4.71 -15.46
CA THR A 73 -1.80 6.06 -16.03
C THR A 73 -1.58 7.14 -14.97
N ARG A 74 -1.80 6.83 -13.69
CA ARG A 74 -1.73 7.78 -12.60
C ARG A 74 -0.28 8.00 -12.18
N VAL A 75 0.15 9.26 -12.21
CA VAL A 75 1.38 9.71 -11.55
C VAL A 75 1.18 9.62 -10.05
N LEU A 76 1.99 8.81 -9.38
CA LEU A 76 1.98 8.68 -7.93
C LEU A 76 2.71 9.88 -7.33
N SER A 77 2.24 10.36 -6.17
CA SER A 77 2.87 11.51 -5.50
C SER A 77 4.30 11.22 -5.04
N TRP A 78 4.69 9.95 -5.01
CA TRP A 78 6.03 9.47 -4.68
C TRP A 78 6.81 8.99 -5.91
N ASP A 79 6.28 9.13 -7.13
CA ASP A 79 7.07 8.83 -8.33
C ASP A 79 8.26 9.79 -8.37
N PRO A 80 9.49 9.27 -8.57
CA PRO A 80 10.69 10.08 -8.55
C PRO A 80 10.62 11.11 -9.68
N ASP A 81 10.71 12.38 -9.31
CA ASP A 81 10.78 13.45 -10.28
C ASP A 81 12.12 13.44 -11.03
N ALA A 82 12.24 14.30 -12.04
CA ALA A 82 13.45 14.39 -12.87
C ALA A 82 14.72 14.64 -12.03
N TYR A 83 14.59 15.37 -10.92
CA TYR A 83 15.68 15.64 -9.99
C TYR A 83 16.08 14.38 -9.23
N THR A 84 15.12 13.66 -8.66
CA THR A 84 15.33 12.41 -7.91
C THR A 84 15.98 11.35 -8.79
N LEU A 85 15.54 11.23 -10.04
CA LEU A 85 16.15 10.33 -11.03
C LEU A 85 17.61 10.72 -11.35
N ALA A 86 17.87 12.01 -11.58
CA ALA A 86 19.22 12.49 -11.87
C ALA A 86 20.17 12.27 -10.68
N PHE A 87 19.69 12.50 -9.46
CA PHE A 87 20.45 12.23 -8.24
C PHE A 87 20.82 10.75 -8.12
N HIS A 88 19.85 9.84 -8.32
CA HIS A 88 20.13 8.40 -8.29
C HIS A 88 21.16 7.95 -9.34
N GLN A 89 21.09 8.49 -10.57
CA GLN A 89 22.07 8.19 -11.62
C GLN A 89 23.47 8.69 -11.25
N GLN A 90 23.55 9.89 -10.68
CA GLN A 90 24.83 10.45 -10.22
C GLN A 90 25.42 9.62 -9.08
N SER A 91 24.62 9.23 -8.09
CA SER A 91 25.08 8.37 -6.99
C SER A 91 25.61 7.03 -7.49
N LYS A 92 24.90 6.34 -8.39
CA LYS A 92 25.39 5.08 -8.99
C LYS A 92 26.71 5.26 -9.74
N SER A 93 26.83 6.33 -10.52
CA SER A 93 28.07 6.63 -11.25
C SER A 93 29.26 6.88 -10.33
N GLN A 94 29.03 7.45 -9.13
CA GLN A 94 30.08 7.66 -8.14
C GLN A 94 30.46 6.35 -7.43
N GLU A 95 29.49 5.50 -7.13
CA GLU A 95 29.71 4.18 -6.53
C GLU A 95 30.53 3.28 -7.46
N GLU A 96 30.20 3.25 -8.76
CA GLU A 96 30.95 2.48 -9.77
C GLU A 96 32.39 2.95 -9.86
N LYS A 97 32.63 4.27 -9.93
CA LYS A 97 33.98 4.84 -9.93
C LYS A 97 34.76 4.50 -8.67
N ALA A 98 34.12 4.60 -7.50
CA ALA A 98 34.76 4.25 -6.24
C ALA A 98 35.10 2.75 -6.16
N ASN A 99 34.28 1.88 -6.76
CA ASN A 99 34.53 0.44 -6.80
C ASN A 99 35.65 0.08 -7.79
N GLU A 100 35.70 0.72 -8.96
CA GLU A 100 36.81 0.57 -9.91
C GLU A 100 38.14 1.07 -9.35
N GLU A 101 38.15 2.20 -8.62
CA GLU A 101 39.35 2.73 -7.97
C GLU A 101 39.83 1.88 -6.79
N LYS A 102 38.93 1.13 -6.15
CA LYS A 102 39.28 0.14 -5.13
C LYS A 102 39.87 -1.12 -5.78
N GLY A 103 39.22 -1.66 -6.81
CA GLY A 103 39.74 -2.82 -7.54
C GLY A 103 41.14 -2.58 -8.14
N LYS A 104 41.37 -1.40 -8.74
CA LYS A 104 42.70 -1.02 -9.26
C LYS A 104 43.76 -0.88 -8.17
N ARG A 105 43.37 -0.45 -6.95
CA ARG A 105 44.29 -0.37 -5.80
C ARG A 105 44.66 -1.75 -5.28
N GLU A 106 43.69 -2.66 -5.25
CA GLU A 106 43.88 -4.05 -4.80
C GLU A 106 44.78 -4.83 -5.77
N GLU A 107 44.59 -4.67 -7.08
CA GLU A 107 45.40 -5.31 -8.14
C GLU A 107 46.86 -4.81 -8.13
N GLN A 108 47.09 -3.51 -7.87
CA GLN A 108 48.43 -2.94 -7.72
C GLN A 108 49.16 -3.39 -6.44
N THR A 109 48.43 -3.70 -5.37
CA THR A 109 49.03 -4.28 -4.15
C THR A 109 49.39 -5.76 -4.29
N GLU A 110 48.72 -6.51 -5.17
CA GLU A 110 49.06 -7.92 -5.44
C GLU A 110 50.23 -8.07 -6.43
N GLU A 111 50.38 -7.19 -7.42
CA GLU A 111 51.54 -7.22 -8.35
C GLU A 111 52.88 -6.80 -7.72
N HIS A 112 52.85 -6.16 -6.54
CA HIS A 112 54.05 -5.69 -5.82
C HIS A 112 54.43 -6.56 -4.60
N SER A 113 53.81 -7.76 -4.45
CA SER A 113 54.13 -8.77 -3.42
C SER A 113 54.79 -9.99 -4.04
#